data_AF-A0AB38DAK7-F1
#
_entry.id   AF-A0AB38DAK7-F1
#
_cell.length_a   1.000
_cell.length_b   1.000
_cell.length_c   1.000
_cell.angle_alpha   90.00
_cell.angle_beta   90.00
_cell.angle_gamma   90.00
#
_symmetry.space_group_name_H-M   'P 1'
#
loop_
_entity.id
_entity.type
_entity.pdbx_description
1 polymer ?
#
loop_
_entity_poly.entity_id
_entity_poly.type
_entity_poly.pdbx_seq_one_letter_code
_entity_poly.pdbx_strand_id
1 'polypeptide(L)' 'MNDWEATANKLGGVSRATVFRLWKDGVLGSVQIRARRFSTDAQIDAYISQLETVAV' A
#
# COMPACT_ATOMS: atom_id res chain seq x y z
N MET A 1 -7.80 -8.32 -2.12
CA MET A 1 -8.08 -6.91 -1.74
C MET A 1 -7.71 -6.75 -0.28
N ASN A 2 -6.73 -5.90 -0.01
CA ASN A 2 -6.00 -5.84 1.25
C ASN A 2 -6.39 -4.58 2.01
N ASP A 3 -6.88 -4.73 3.24
CA ASP A 3 -7.09 -3.60 4.13
C ASP A 3 -5.75 -3.07 4.65
N TRP A 4 -5.78 -2.13 5.61
CA TRP A 4 -4.56 -1.49 6.09
C TRP A 4 -3.60 -2.51 6.74
N GLU A 5 -4.11 -3.54 7.41
CA GLU A 5 -3.32 -4.52 8.14
C GLU A 5 -2.71 -5.54 7.17
N ALA A 6 -3.51 -6.06 6.24
CA ALA A 6 -3.00 -6.94 5.19
C ALA A 6 -1.96 -6.22 4.30
N THR A 7 -2.21 -4.95 3.97
CA THR A 7 -1.25 -4.11 3.22
C THR A 7 0.03 -3.90 4.02
N ALA A 8 -0.08 -3.57 5.32
CA ALA A 8 1.07 -3.41 6.21
C ALA A 8 1.95 -4.66 6.24
N ASN A 9 1.34 -5.84 6.42
CA ASN A 9 2.05 -7.11 6.48
C ASN A 9 2.78 -7.41 5.16
N LYS A 10 2.14 -7.15 4.01
CA LYS A 10 2.76 -7.35 2.69
C LYS A 10 3.92 -6.39 2.40
N LEU A 11 3.92 -5.22 3.01
CA LEU A 11 5.01 -4.24 2.90
C LEU A 11 6.12 -4.45 3.96
N GLY A 12 6.19 -5.62 4.60
CA GLY A 12 7.21 -5.92 5.60
C GLY A 12 6.85 -5.49 7.03
N GLY A 13 5.56 -5.35 7.35
CA GLY A 13 5.09 -5.05 8.71
C GLY A 13 5.11 -3.57 9.07
N VAL A 14 4.89 -2.68 8.10
CA VAL A 14 4.87 -1.22 8.34
C VAL A 14 3.68 -0.79 9.20
N SER A 15 3.79 0.35 9.88
CA SER A 15 2.71 0.84 10.76
C SER A 15 1.46 1.26 9.96
N ARG A 16 0.29 1.19 10.63
CA ARG A 16 -0.98 1.72 10.09
C ARG A 16 -0.83 3.14 9.57
N ALA A 17 -0.20 4.03 10.34
CA ALA A 17 -0.01 5.42 9.95
C ALA A 17 0.76 5.56 8.63
N THR A 18 1.77 4.71 8.43
CA THR A 18 2.52 4.66 7.17
C THR A 18 1.63 4.23 6.01
N VAL A 19 0.83 3.17 6.15
CA VAL A 19 -0.10 2.73 5.09
C VAL A 19 -1.09 3.84 4.70
N PHE A 20 -1.70 4.49 5.69
CA PHE A 20 -2.63 5.58 5.43
C PHE A 20 -1.95 6.80 4.79
N ARG A 21 -0.70 7.11 5.16
CA ARG A 21 0.10 8.15 4.51
C ARG A 21 0.38 7.80 3.06
N LEU A 22 0.84 6.57 2.77
CA LEU A 22 1.10 6.12 1.40
C LEU A 22 -0.15 6.18 0.51
N TRP A 23 -1.32 5.82 1.05
CA TRP A 23 -2.60 5.96 0.35
C TRP A 23 -3.02 7.42 0.14
N LYS A 24 -2.77 8.29 1.12
CA LYS A 24 -3.10 9.72 1.05
C LYS A 24 -2.22 10.43 0.02
N ASP A 25 -0.93 10.10 0.01
CA ASP A 25 0.06 10.71 -0.87
C ASP A 25 -0.01 10.13 -2.30
N GLY A 26 -0.80 9.07 -2.51
CA GLY A 26 -1.00 8.43 -3.81
C GLY A 26 0.18 7.55 -4.25
N VAL A 27 1.22 7.43 -3.42
CA VAL A 27 2.41 6.61 -3.69
C VAL A 27 2.03 5.13 -3.73
N LEU A 28 1.15 4.69 -2.83
CA LEU A 28 0.55 3.35 -2.88
C LEU A 28 -0.86 3.44 -3.44
N GLY A 29 -1.11 2.71 -4.53
CA GLY A 29 -2.43 2.60 -5.13
C GLY A 29 -3.47 2.10 -4.12
N SER A 30 -4.61 2.78 -4.06
CA SER A 30 -5.73 2.38 -3.21
C SER A 30 -7.07 2.51 -3.94
N VAL A 31 -7.99 1.62 -3.59
CA VAL A 31 -9.38 1.63 -3.99
C VAL A 31 -10.21 1.95 -2.75
N GLN A 32 -11.02 3.00 -2.84
CA GLN A 32 -11.92 3.40 -1.76
C GLN A 32 -13.29 2.72 -1.94
N ILE A 33 -13.73 1.98 -0.92
CA ILE A 33 -15.08 1.43 -0.82
C ILE A 33 -15.75 2.06 0.40
N ARG A 34 -16.76 2.89 0.17
CA ARG A 34 -17.40 3.73 1.19
C ARG A 34 -16.34 4.58 1.92
N ALA A 35 -16.19 4.39 3.23
CA ALA A 35 -15.24 5.11 4.08
C ALA A 35 -13.90 4.36 4.27
N ARG A 36 -13.71 3.19 3.64
CA ARG A 36 -12.52 2.35 3.82
C ARG A 36 -11.70 2.30 2.54
N ARG A 37 -10.38 2.26 2.67
CA ARG A 37 -9.44 2.09 1.55
C ARG A 37 -8.82 0.71 1.62
N PHE A 38 -8.54 0.18 0.44
CA PHE A 38 -7.91 -1.12 0.27
C PHE A 38 -6.91 -1.04 -0.87
N SER A 39 -5.82 -1.79 -0.81
CA SER A 39 -4.94 -2.00 -1.95
C SER A 39 -5.22 -3.37 -2.57
N THR A 40 -5.25 -3.43 -3.89
CA THR A 40 -5.21 -4.72 -4.61
C THR A 40 -3.81 -5.29 -4.56
N ASP A 41 -3.67 -6.60 -4.80
CA ASP A 41 -2.36 -7.25 -4.84
C ASP A 41 -1.48 -6.63 -5.93
N ALA A 42 -2.03 -6.40 -7.12
CA ALA A 42 -1.33 -5.73 -8.22
C ALA A 42 -0.85 -4.31 -7.87
N GLN A 43 -1.59 -3.55 -7.06
CA GLN A 43 -1.16 -2.21 -6.61
C GLN A 43 0.00 -2.29 -5.61
N ILE A 44 0.03 -3.33 -4.77
CA ILE A 44 1.11 -3.55 -3.81
C ILE A 44 2.36 -4.01 -4.56
N ASP A 45 2.22 -4.97 -5.47
CA ASP A 45 3.33 -5.50 -6.28
C ASP A 45 3.98 -4.39 -7.10
N ALA A 46 3.16 -3.55 -7.77
CA ALA A 46 3.67 -2.41 -8.52
C ALA A 46 4.45 -1.41 -7.65
N TYR A 47 3.98 -1.16 -6.42
CA TYR A 47 4.68 -0.30 -5.47
C TYR A 47 6.02 -0.91 -5.02
N ILE A 48 6.05 -2.22 -4.73
CA ILE A 48 7.29 -2.92 -4.35
C ILE A 48 8.30 -2.87 -5.50
N SER A 49 7.88 -3.16 -6.73
CA SER A 49 8.77 -3.10 -7.90
C SER A 49 9.35 -1.69 -8.14
N GLN A 50 8.59 -0.63 -7.85
CA GLN A 50 9.10 0.74 -7.91
C GLN A 50 10.17 1.00 -6.85
N LEU A 51 9.98 0.51 -5.62
CA LEU A 51 10.99 0.65 -4.55
C LEU A 51 12.28 -0.10 -4.89
N GLU A 52 12.17 -1.31 -5.42
CA GLU A 52 13.33 -2.11 -5.85
C GLU A 52 14.12 -1.40 -6.96
N THR A 53 13.45 -0.64 -7.82
CA THR A 53 14.12 0.14 -8.89
C THR A 53 14.88 1.35 -8.35
N VAL A 54 14.40 1.98 -7.27
CA VAL A 54 15.05 3.17 -6.66
C VAL A 54 16.18 2.78 -5.70
N ALA A 55 16.15 1.56 -5.15
CA ALA A 55 17.17 1.05 -4.24
C ALA A 55 18.46 0.54 -4.94
N VAL A 56 18.52 0.60 -6.28
CA VAL A 56 19.66 0.18 -7.13
C VAL A 56 20.33 1.40 -7.74
#